data_AF-A0A7S3JVA8-F1
#
_entry.id   AF-A0A7S3JVA8-F1
#
_cell.length_a   1.000
_cell.length_b   1.000
_cell.length_c   1.000
_cell.angle_alpha   90.00
_cell.angle_beta   90.00
_cell.angle_gamma   90.00
#
_symmetry.space_group_name_H-M   'P 1'
#
loop_
_entity.id
_entity.type
_entity.pdbx_description
1 polymer ?
#
loop_
_entity_poly.entity_id
_entity_poly.type
_entity_poly.pdbx_seq_one_letter_code
_entity_poly.pdbx_strand_id
1 'polypeptide(L)'
;VDRSNSKTKFRIMSDYTKTNKVTHAGVEVSNWSGDWSCSVCKRKRLIAAEFSKKMQEKRHKDPSAPLKCKECVEKAQKAEQEAAASSSSLKKDEFHICSACKKSLNVSNFTTAQLKKGPEKQRCSQCITRATQEEAKASESRKAQAIIDAKKAVKDAEASGSVADQLKANAKLAALEGELVTGIRPKAARGRSGRGRARR
;
A
#
# COMPACT_ATOMS: atom_id res chain seq x y z
N VAL A 1 -33.87 -23.81 -73.61
CA VAL A 1 -35.19 -23.73 -72.97
C VAL A 1 -35.38 -25.05 -72.23
N ASP A 2 -35.39 -25.20 -70.91
CA ASP A 2 -35.34 -24.34 -69.73
C ASP A 2 -34.82 -25.24 -68.59
N ARG A 3 -33.99 -24.71 -67.67
CA ARG A 3 -33.69 -25.41 -66.41
C ARG A 3 -33.58 -24.42 -65.26
N SER A 4 -34.73 -23.79 -65.00
CA SER A 4 -35.09 -23.20 -63.72
C SER A 4 -35.10 -24.28 -62.61
N ASN A 5 -35.02 -23.83 -61.35
CA ASN A 5 -35.46 -24.54 -60.14
C ASN A 5 -34.39 -25.26 -59.27
N SER A 6 -33.43 -24.51 -58.68
CA SER A 6 -32.69 -25.01 -57.49
C SER A 6 -32.12 -23.95 -56.53
N LYS A 7 -31.95 -22.68 -56.94
CA LYS A 7 -31.27 -21.67 -56.10
C LYS A 7 -32.14 -20.92 -55.08
N THR A 8 -33.46 -21.09 -55.09
CA THR A 8 -34.36 -20.28 -54.24
C THR A 8 -34.86 -20.97 -52.97
N LYS A 9 -34.54 -22.26 -52.75
CA LYS A 9 -34.97 -22.98 -51.52
C LYS A 9 -33.95 -22.97 -50.37
N PHE A 10 -32.68 -22.63 -50.62
CA PHE A 10 -31.66 -22.60 -49.55
C PHE A 10 -31.56 -21.28 -48.78
N ARG A 11 -32.31 -20.25 -49.18
CA ARG A 11 -32.24 -18.92 -48.55
C ARG A 11 -33.28 -18.67 -47.46
N ILE A 12 -34.21 -19.60 -47.21
CA ILE A 12 -35.27 -19.42 -46.19
C ILE A 12 -34.98 -20.21 -44.90
N MET A 13 -34.06 -21.19 -44.92
CA MET A 13 -33.65 -21.95 -43.71
C MET A 13 -32.41 -21.39 -43.00
N SER A 14 -31.82 -20.30 -43.49
CA SER A 14 -30.60 -19.70 -42.91
C SER A 14 -30.84 -18.46 -42.05
N ASP A 15 -32.11 -18.05 -41.86
CA ASP A 15 -32.47 -16.89 -41.02
C ASP A 15 -33.23 -17.29 -39.75
N TYR A 16 -33.49 -18.58 -39.51
CA TYR A 16 -34.11 -19.07 -38.27
C TYR A 16 -33.10 -19.35 -37.14
N THR A 17 -31.79 -19.32 -37.40
CA THR A 17 -30.75 -19.54 -36.38
C THR A 17 -30.12 -18.26 -35.86
N LYS A 18 -30.49 -17.08 -36.41
CA LYS A 18 -30.06 -15.77 -35.89
C LYS A 18 -31.03 -15.12 -34.90
N THR A 19 -32.21 -15.72 -34.69
CA THR A 19 -33.28 -15.16 -33.83
C THR A 19 -33.82 -16.14 -32.79
N ASN A 20 -33.17 -17.28 -32.56
CA ASN A 20 -33.56 -18.17 -31.45
C ASN A 20 -32.88 -17.78 -30.14
N LYS A 21 -33.36 -16.66 -29.57
CA LYS A 21 -33.32 -16.37 -28.13
C LYS A 21 -34.49 -17.11 -27.44
N VAL A 22 -34.52 -18.43 -27.49
CA VAL A 22 -35.57 -19.21 -26.82
C VAL A 22 -35.01 -19.86 -25.56
N THR A 23 -35.49 -19.40 -24.42
CA THR A 23 -35.29 -19.99 -23.09
C THR A 23 -36.61 -20.60 -22.63
N HIS A 24 -36.54 -21.65 -21.81
CA HIS A 24 -37.65 -22.55 -21.46
C HIS A 24 -38.79 -21.95 -20.60
N ALA A 25 -38.87 -20.62 -20.45
CA ALA A 25 -39.88 -19.94 -19.61
C ALA A 25 -40.05 -18.42 -19.89
N GLY A 26 -39.69 -17.91 -21.08
CA GLY A 26 -40.00 -16.52 -21.46
C GLY A 26 -39.26 -15.41 -20.71
N VAL A 27 -38.25 -15.74 -19.90
CA VAL A 27 -37.33 -14.76 -19.28
C VAL A 27 -36.12 -14.60 -20.21
N GLU A 28 -35.76 -13.37 -20.59
CA GLU A 28 -34.48 -13.08 -21.25
C GLU A 28 -33.33 -13.46 -20.30
N VAL A 29 -32.90 -14.72 -20.37
CA VAL A 29 -31.65 -15.12 -19.74
C VAL A 29 -30.56 -14.56 -20.65
N SER A 30 -30.05 -13.38 -20.32
CA SER A 30 -28.74 -12.99 -20.80
C SER A 30 -27.83 -14.19 -20.54
N ASN A 31 -27.31 -14.81 -21.61
CA ASN A 31 -26.46 -16.00 -21.61
C ASN A 31 -25.09 -15.76 -20.91
N TRP A 32 -25.06 -14.83 -19.96
CA TRP A 32 -23.91 -14.15 -19.41
C TRP A 32 -23.28 -14.90 -18.23
N SER A 33 -24.05 -15.82 -17.64
CA SER A 33 -23.65 -16.55 -16.43
C SER A 33 -23.07 -17.95 -16.70
N GLY A 34 -22.53 -18.24 -17.89
CA GLY A 34 -22.17 -19.62 -18.24
C GLY A 34 -20.88 -19.87 -19.04
N ASP A 35 -20.60 -19.07 -20.08
CA ASP A 35 -19.63 -19.50 -21.10
C ASP A 35 -18.32 -18.70 -21.14
N TRP A 36 -17.68 -18.53 -19.98
CA TRP A 36 -16.34 -17.93 -19.94
C TRP A 36 -15.27 -18.95 -20.36
N SER A 37 -14.32 -18.53 -21.19
CA SER A 37 -13.19 -19.36 -21.63
C SER A 37 -11.86 -18.78 -21.14
N CYS A 38 -11.06 -19.59 -20.47
CA CYS A 38 -9.71 -19.19 -20.08
C CYS A 38 -8.75 -19.24 -21.27
N SER A 39 -7.99 -18.18 -21.52
CA SER A 39 -7.02 -18.10 -22.61
C SER A 39 -5.74 -18.91 -22.38
N VAL A 40 -5.46 -19.30 -21.13
CA VAL A 40 -4.24 -20.04 -20.75
C VAL A 40 -4.49 -21.54 -20.76
N CYS A 41 -5.42 -22.03 -19.94
CA CYS A 41 -5.72 -23.47 -19.86
C CYS A 41 -6.78 -23.94 -20.87
N LYS A 42 -7.35 -23.04 -21.68
CA LYS A 42 -8.37 -23.33 -22.72
C LYS A 42 -9.67 -23.97 -22.20
N ARG A 43 -9.88 -24.07 -20.88
CA ARG A 43 -11.14 -24.51 -20.28
C ARG A 43 -12.26 -23.57 -20.70
N LYS A 44 -13.35 -24.15 -21.21
CA LYS A 44 -14.57 -23.47 -21.65
C LYS A 44 -15.67 -23.67 -20.59
N ARG A 45 -16.72 -22.85 -20.64
CA ARG A 45 -17.90 -22.95 -19.77
C ARG A 45 -17.57 -22.82 -18.28
N LEU A 46 -16.61 -21.96 -17.96
CA LEU A 46 -16.26 -21.67 -16.59
C LEU A 46 -17.23 -20.63 -16.02
N ILE A 47 -17.59 -20.80 -14.75
CA ILE A 47 -18.44 -19.87 -14.02
C ILE A 47 -17.68 -18.56 -13.79
N ALA A 48 -18.37 -17.42 -13.81
CA ALA A 48 -17.76 -16.11 -13.57
C ALA A 48 -16.92 -16.06 -12.27
N ALA A 49 -17.29 -16.82 -11.23
CA ALA A 49 -16.54 -16.91 -9.97
C ALA A 49 -15.08 -17.36 -10.14
N GLU A 50 -14.75 -18.08 -11.20
CA GLU A 50 -13.39 -18.54 -11.53
C GLU A 50 -12.50 -17.42 -12.11
N PHE A 51 -13.03 -16.21 -12.27
CA PHE A 51 -12.33 -15.05 -12.83
C PHE A 51 -12.38 -13.85 -11.87
N SER A 52 -11.44 -12.92 -12.04
CA SER A 52 -11.48 -11.64 -11.32
C SER A 52 -12.56 -10.72 -11.88
N LYS A 53 -13.31 -10.03 -11.02
CA LYS A 53 -14.34 -9.04 -11.41
C LYS A 53 -13.78 -7.99 -12.38
N LYS A 54 -12.56 -7.50 -12.11
CA LYS A 54 -11.87 -6.53 -12.98
C LYS A 54 -11.58 -7.08 -14.38
N MET A 55 -11.35 -8.39 -14.51
CA MET A 55 -11.13 -9.02 -15.82
C MET A 55 -12.44 -9.26 -16.57
N GLN A 56 -13.51 -9.60 -15.85
CA GLN A 56 -14.86 -9.71 -16.42
C GLN A 56 -15.29 -8.35 -16.99
N GLU A 57 -15.16 -7.27 -16.22
CA GLU A 57 -15.45 -5.89 -16.67
C GLU A 57 -14.66 -5.49 -17.92
N LYS A 58 -13.38 -5.86 -18.00
CA LYS A 58 -12.56 -5.61 -19.20
C LYS A 58 -13.06 -6.41 -20.40
N ARG A 59 -13.45 -7.67 -20.21
CA ARG A 59 -14.02 -8.51 -21.29
C ARG A 59 -15.41 -8.04 -21.73
N HIS A 60 -16.16 -7.41 -20.83
CA HIS A 60 -17.43 -6.77 -21.17
C HIS A 60 -17.25 -5.54 -22.05
N LYS A 61 -16.20 -4.74 -21.80
CA LYS A 61 -15.85 -3.60 -22.65
C LYS A 61 -15.26 -4.06 -23.99
N ASP A 62 -14.34 -5.03 -23.94
CA ASP A 62 -13.62 -5.54 -25.09
C ASP A 62 -13.79 -7.06 -25.21
N PRO A 63 -14.62 -7.58 -26.14
CA PRO A 63 -14.88 -9.02 -26.27
C PRO A 63 -13.66 -9.82 -26.75
N SER A 64 -12.59 -9.16 -27.21
CA SER A 64 -11.32 -9.78 -27.58
C SER A 64 -10.31 -9.87 -26.42
N ALA A 65 -10.55 -9.21 -25.28
CA ALA A 65 -9.59 -9.14 -24.19
C ALA A 65 -9.29 -10.54 -23.60
N PRO A 66 -8.03 -10.94 -23.38
CA PRO A 66 -7.70 -12.27 -22.87
C PRO A 66 -8.16 -12.43 -21.41
N LEU A 67 -8.88 -13.52 -21.13
CA LEU A 67 -9.41 -13.84 -19.80
C LEU A 67 -8.64 -15.00 -19.19
N LYS A 68 -8.08 -14.84 -17.98
CA LYS A 68 -7.31 -15.87 -17.28
C LYS A 68 -8.06 -16.31 -16.04
N CYS A 69 -8.25 -17.62 -15.84
CA CYS A 69 -8.87 -18.13 -14.62
C CYS A 69 -7.94 -17.96 -13.41
N LYS A 70 -8.51 -17.92 -12.21
CA LYS A 70 -7.79 -17.75 -10.94
C LYS A 70 -6.68 -18.78 -10.76
N GLU A 71 -6.94 -20.06 -11.03
CA GLU A 71 -5.92 -21.10 -10.97
C GLU A 71 -4.69 -20.80 -11.86
N CYS A 72 -4.91 -20.28 -13.07
CA CYS A 72 -3.80 -19.93 -13.96
C CYS A 72 -3.02 -18.71 -13.47
N VAL A 73 -3.70 -17.74 -12.85
CA VAL A 73 -3.05 -16.58 -12.23
C VAL A 73 -2.23 -17.03 -11.02
N GLU A 74 -2.77 -17.89 -10.16
CA GLU A 74 -2.07 -18.43 -9.00
C GLU A 74 -0.86 -19.29 -9.39
N LYS A 75 -1.00 -20.15 -10.41
CA LYS A 75 0.12 -20.94 -10.94
C LYS A 75 1.23 -20.04 -11.49
N ALA A 76 0.89 -18.97 -12.20
CA ALA A 76 1.87 -18.01 -12.69
C ALA A 76 2.56 -17.27 -11.53
N GLN A 77 1.80 -16.81 -10.53
CA GLN A 77 2.34 -16.16 -9.34
C GLN A 77 3.27 -17.08 -8.54
N LYS A 78 2.90 -18.35 -8.35
CA LYS A 78 3.75 -19.34 -7.67
C LYS A 78 5.05 -19.59 -8.45
N ALA A 79 4.96 -19.74 -9.77
CA ALA A 79 6.15 -19.91 -10.61
C ALA A 79 7.08 -18.67 -10.55
N GLU A 80 6.52 -17.46 -10.56
CA GLU A 80 7.29 -16.22 -10.38
C GLU A 80 7.94 -16.15 -8.98
N GLN A 81 7.25 -16.58 -7.94
CA GLN A 81 7.80 -16.64 -6.58
C GLN A 81 8.92 -17.67 -6.45
N GLU A 82 8.77 -18.87 -7.03
CA GLU A 82 9.81 -19.90 -7.04
C GLU A 82 11.03 -19.49 -7.87
N ALA A 83 10.82 -18.79 -9.00
CA ALA A 83 11.91 -18.22 -9.80
C ALA A 83 12.64 -17.08 -9.06
N ALA A 84 11.91 -16.24 -8.31
CA ALA A 84 12.50 -15.20 -7.47
C ALA A 84 13.27 -15.80 -6.28
N ALA A 85 12.75 -16.87 -5.68
CA ALA A 85 13.42 -17.57 -4.58
C ALA A 85 14.72 -18.24 -5.05
N SER A 86 14.71 -18.90 -6.20
CA SER A 86 15.89 -19.57 -6.76
C SER A 86 16.95 -18.61 -7.29
N SER A 87 16.59 -17.43 -7.79
CA SER A 87 17.56 -16.39 -8.17
C SER A 87 18.15 -15.64 -6.96
N SER A 88 17.50 -15.68 -5.80
CA SER A 88 18.00 -15.05 -4.57
C SER A 88 19.11 -15.83 -3.85
N SER A 89 19.29 -17.12 -4.13
CA SER A 89 20.29 -17.96 -3.46
C SER A 89 21.73 -17.69 -3.93
N LEU A 90 21.91 -17.18 -5.15
CA LEU A 90 23.24 -16.97 -5.76
C LEU A 90 24.01 -15.75 -5.21
N LYS A 91 23.41 -14.92 -4.35
CA LYS A 91 24.06 -13.73 -3.76
C LYS A 91 24.33 -13.86 -2.26
N LYS A 92 24.16 -15.05 -1.70
CA LYS A 92 24.25 -15.26 -0.24
C LYS A 92 25.68 -15.38 0.28
N ASP A 93 26.70 -15.44 -0.56
CA ASP A 93 28.09 -15.66 -0.11
C ASP A 93 28.94 -14.38 -0.05
N GLU A 94 28.34 -13.21 -0.29
CA GLU A 94 29.04 -11.94 -0.16
C GLU A 94 29.05 -11.48 1.31
N PHE A 95 30.25 -11.14 1.80
CA PHE A 95 30.47 -10.67 3.17
C PHE A 95 30.82 -9.19 3.16
N HIS A 96 30.20 -8.44 4.06
CA HIS A 96 30.47 -7.01 4.27
C HIS A 96 30.84 -6.72 5.72
N ILE A 97 31.70 -5.72 5.92
CA ILE A 97 32.15 -5.30 7.26
C ILE A 97 31.22 -4.19 7.77
N CYS A 98 30.65 -4.40 8.95
CA CYS A 98 29.83 -3.38 9.61
C CYS A 98 30.70 -2.28 10.21
N SER A 99 30.40 -1.01 9.93
CA SER A 99 31.14 0.16 10.42
C SER A 99 31.04 0.34 11.95
N ALA A 100 29.97 -0.14 12.59
CA ALA A 100 29.70 0.06 14.01
C ALA A 100 30.33 -1.03 14.88
N CYS A 101 30.16 -2.31 14.51
CA CYS A 101 30.67 -3.44 15.28
C CYS A 101 31.93 -4.08 14.68
N LYS A 102 32.37 -3.64 13.49
CA LYS A 102 33.56 -4.13 12.76
C LYS A 102 33.55 -5.62 12.45
N LYS A 103 32.39 -6.28 12.51
CA LYS A 103 32.24 -7.70 12.17
C LYS A 103 31.96 -7.88 10.68
N SER A 104 32.59 -8.88 10.06
CA SER A 104 32.25 -9.38 8.73
C SER A 104 30.99 -10.22 8.81
N LEU A 105 29.90 -9.77 8.19
CA LEU A 105 28.61 -10.43 8.20
C LEU A 105 28.12 -10.62 6.75
N ASN A 106 27.26 -11.61 6.56
CA ASN A 106 26.61 -11.87 5.29
C ASN A 106 25.68 -10.71 4.88
N VAL A 107 25.52 -10.47 3.57
CA VAL A 107 24.51 -9.59 2.94
C VAL A 107 23.14 -9.65 3.63
N SER A 108 22.69 -10.82 4.07
CA SER A 108 21.39 -11.00 4.77
C SER A 108 21.27 -10.19 6.06
N ASN A 109 22.37 -9.83 6.70
CA ASN A 109 22.40 -9.01 7.91
C ASN A 109 22.43 -7.51 7.64
N PHE A 110 22.41 -7.08 6.38
CA PHE A 110 22.40 -5.68 5.98
C PHE A 110 21.10 -5.37 5.24
N THR A 111 20.57 -4.16 5.43
CA THR A 111 19.46 -3.70 4.61
C THR A 111 19.97 -3.25 3.24
N THR A 112 19.15 -3.39 2.20
CA THR A 112 19.52 -3.00 0.82
C THR A 112 19.97 -1.55 0.72
N ALA A 113 19.39 -0.66 1.52
CA ALA A 113 19.80 0.74 1.63
C ALA A 113 21.22 0.91 2.19
N GLN A 114 21.66 0.03 3.09
CA GLN A 114 23.03 0.07 3.64
C GLN A 114 24.04 -0.50 2.66
N LEU A 115 23.69 -1.58 1.94
CA LEU A 115 24.54 -2.16 0.90
C LEU A 115 24.88 -1.13 -0.20
N LYS A 116 23.92 -0.25 -0.53
CA LYS A 116 24.10 0.83 -1.52
C LYS A 116 25.03 1.97 -1.07
N LYS A 117 25.38 2.09 0.23
CA LYS A 117 26.25 3.18 0.73
C LYS A 117 27.74 2.99 0.40
N GLY A 118 28.10 1.84 -0.15
CA GLY A 118 29.48 1.43 -0.42
C GLY A 118 30.11 0.70 0.78
N PRO A 119 31.21 -0.02 0.56
CA PRO A 119 31.94 -0.72 1.63
C PRO A 119 32.41 0.29 2.71
N GLU A 120 32.60 -0.18 3.93
CA GLU A 120 33.03 0.58 5.14
C GLU A 120 32.01 1.53 5.78
N LYS A 121 31.00 2.03 5.05
CA LYS A 121 29.95 2.92 5.60
C LYS A 121 28.68 2.20 6.05
N GLN A 122 28.63 0.89 5.85
CA GLN A 122 27.44 0.08 6.06
C GLN A 122 27.28 -0.29 7.53
N ARG A 123 26.05 -0.26 8.04
CA ARG A 123 25.72 -0.78 9.38
C ARG A 123 24.86 -2.03 9.25
N CYS A 124 25.16 -3.06 10.04
CA CYS A 124 24.31 -4.24 10.10
C CYS A 124 22.96 -3.90 10.75
N SER A 125 21.95 -4.71 10.44
CA SER A 125 20.57 -4.56 10.93
C SER A 125 20.51 -4.42 12.45
N GLN A 126 21.26 -5.24 13.19
CA GLN A 126 21.31 -5.18 14.66
C GLN A 126 21.85 -3.85 15.18
N CYS A 127 22.92 -3.33 14.59
CA CYS A 127 23.48 -2.04 14.99
C CYS A 127 22.52 -0.88 14.68
N ILE A 128 21.75 -0.98 13.59
CA ILE A 128 20.73 0.03 13.27
C ILE A 128 19.60 -0.04 14.29
N THR A 129 19.08 -1.24 14.58
CA THR A 129 18.01 -1.41 15.57
C THR A 129 18.41 -0.95 16.96
N ARG A 130 19.66 -1.21 17.37
CA ARG A 130 20.17 -0.70 18.65
C ARG A 130 20.24 0.82 18.65
N ALA A 131 20.80 1.42 17.60
CA ALA A 131 20.87 2.88 17.50
C ALA A 131 19.48 3.53 17.52
N THR A 132 18.50 2.97 16.80
CA THR A 132 17.13 3.52 16.80
C THR A 132 16.43 3.34 18.15
N GLN A 133 16.67 2.22 18.85
CA GLN A 133 16.15 2.01 20.21
C GLN A 133 16.79 2.96 21.23
N GLU A 134 18.10 3.20 21.13
CA GLU A 134 18.81 4.14 21.99
C GLU A 134 18.36 5.58 21.75
N GLU A 135 18.19 5.99 20.49
CA GLU A 135 17.63 7.30 20.13
C GLU A 135 16.19 7.46 20.64
N ALA A 136 15.36 6.41 20.54
CA ALA A 136 14.00 6.42 21.08
C ALA A 136 14.00 6.62 22.61
N LYS A 137 14.77 5.82 23.34
CA LYS A 137 14.91 5.95 24.80
C LYS A 137 15.45 7.32 25.23
N ALA A 138 16.45 7.84 24.51
CA ALA A 138 16.99 9.17 24.77
C ALA A 138 15.98 10.28 24.47
N SER A 139 15.11 10.09 23.47
CA SER A 139 14.04 11.04 23.18
C SER A 139 12.95 11.04 24.24
N GLU A 140 12.62 9.87 24.79
CA GLU A 140 11.65 9.71 25.89
C GLU A 140 12.17 10.35 27.18
N SER A 141 13.44 10.11 27.54
CA SER A 141 14.03 10.72 28.73
C SER A 141 14.11 12.24 28.63
N ARG A 142 14.43 12.79 27.46
CA ARG A 142 14.40 14.24 27.21
C ARG A 142 13.00 14.84 27.36
N LYS A 143 11.97 14.13 26.87
CA LYS A 143 10.57 14.56 27.03
C LYS A 143 10.13 14.52 28.50
N ALA A 144 10.46 13.44 29.21
CA ALA A 144 10.15 13.32 30.64
C ALA A 144 10.83 14.43 31.45
N GLN A 145 12.11 14.70 31.19
CA GLN A 145 12.84 15.77 31.84
C GLN A 145 12.23 17.14 31.56
N ALA A 146 11.84 17.41 30.30
CA ALA A 146 11.17 18.67 29.94
C ALA A 146 9.85 18.88 30.70
N ILE A 147 9.08 17.83 30.97
CA ILE A 147 7.85 17.91 31.77
C ILE A 147 8.19 18.20 33.24
N ILE A 148 9.22 17.54 33.80
CA ILE A 148 9.67 17.80 35.18
C ILE A 148 10.13 19.26 35.33
N ASP A 149 10.92 19.75 34.39
CA ASP A 149 11.42 21.12 34.40
C ASP A 149 10.28 22.13 34.21
N ALA A 150 9.30 21.84 33.35
CA ALA A 150 8.10 22.65 33.21
C ALA A 150 7.25 22.69 34.49
N LYS A 151 7.13 21.56 35.21
CA LYS A 151 6.44 21.49 36.51
C LYS A 151 7.14 22.32 37.57
N LYS A 152 8.47 22.33 37.60
CA LYS A 152 9.25 23.21 38.49
C LYS A 152 9.00 24.68 38.14
N ALA A 153 9.06 25.03 36.85
CA ALA A 153 8.80 26.40 36.40
C ALA A 153 7.39 26.92 36.75
N VAL A 154 6.37 26.04 36.76
CA VAL A 154 5.03 26.39 37.25
C VAL A 154 5.06 26.71 38.74
N LYS A 155 5.69 25.86 39.57
CA LYS A 155 5.80 26.10 41.01
C LYS A 155 6.55 27.40 41.33
N ASP A 156 7.62 27.68 40.61
CA ASP A 156 8.42 28.90 40.81
C ASP A 156 7.61 30.15 40.41
N ALA A 157 6.83 30.07 39.32
CA ALA A 157 5.95 31.14 38.87
C ALA A 157 4.74 31.35 39.80
N GLU A 158 4.23 30.30 40.44
CA GLU A 158 3.19 30.40 41.46
C GLU A 158 3.71 31.07 42.72
N ALA A 159 4.94 30.76 43.15
CA ALA A 159 5.52 31.31 44.36
C ALA A 159 5.92 32.78 44.25
N SER A 160 6.38 33.23 43.09
CA SER A 160 7.02 34.55 42.94
C SER A 160 6.68 35.32 41.65
N GLY A 161 5.94 34.70 40.73
CA GLY A 161 5.70 35.25 39.39
C GLY A 161 4.48 36.13 39.28
N SER A 162 4.44 36.94 38.21
CA SER A 162 3.22 37.66 37.83
C SER A 162 2.15 36.71 37.30
N VAL A 163 0.88 37.13 37.30
CA VAL A 163 -0.23 36.37 36.69
C VAL A 163 0.07 35.98 35.24
N ALA A 164 0.76 36.86 34.49
CA ALA A 164 1.15 36.58 33.12
C ALA A 164 2.18 35.46 33.02
N ASP A 165 3.07 35.33 34.00
CA ASP A 165 4.12 34.30 34.01
C ASP A 165 3.57 32.95 34.48
N GLN A 166 2.64 32.95 35.43
CA GLN A 166 1.85 31.76 35.79
C GLN A 166 1.10 31.20 34.58
N LEU A 167 0.42 32.06 33.82
CA LEU A 167 -0.30 31.63 32.61
C LEU A 167 0.65 31.05 31.56
N LYS A 168 1.81 31.67 31.33
CA LYS A 168 2.82 31.15 30.39
C LYS A 168 3.38 29.80 30.84
N ALA A 169 3.68 29.64 32.13
CA ALA A 169 4.23 28.38 32.66
C ALA A 169 3.20 27.25 32.55
N ASN A 170 1.95 27.51 32.94
CA ASN A 170 0.84 26.54 32.84
C ASN A 170 0.52 26.18 31.39
N ALA A 171 0.52 27.15 30.47
CA ALA A 171 0.32 26.88 29.04
C ALA A 171 1.43 25.99 28.47
N LYS A 172 2.70 26.18 28.88
CA LYS A 172 3.82 25.33 28.46
C LYS A 172 3.70 23.91 28.99
N LEU A 173 3.35 23.75 30.27
CA LEU A 173 3.12 22.43 30.87
C LEU A 173 1.98 21.72 30.13
N ALA A 174 0.84 22.38 29.94
CA ALA A 174 -0.32 21.81 29.25
C ALA A 174 0.01 21.41 27.81
N ALA A 175 0.86 22.18 27.11
CA ALA A 175 1.30 21.84 25.77
C ALA A 175 2.19 20.58 25.73
N LEU A 176 3.11 20.42 26.69
CA LEU A 176 3.96 19.24 26.80
C LEU A 176 3.18 17.99 27.20
N GLU A 177 2.22 18.12 28.11
CA GLU A 177 1.31 17.03 28.48
C GLU A 177 0.35 16.67 27.34
N GLY A 178 -0.08 17.67 26.56
CA GLY A 178 -0.85 17.48 25.34
C GLY A 178 -0.07 16.69 24.28
N GLU A 179 1.20 17.02 24.04
CA GLU A 179 2.09 16.21 23.17
C GLU A 179 2.28 14.79 23.73
N LEU A 180 2.44 14.71 25.06
CA LEU A 180 2.30 13.53 25.92
C LEU A 180 1.26 12.52 25.41
N VAL A 181 0.02 12.98 25.51
CA VAL A 181 -1.19 12.16 25.33
C VAL A 181 -1.52 11.96 23.85
N THR A 182 -1.35 13.01 23.05
CA THR A 182 -1.85 13.01 21.66
C THR A 182 -0.79 12.62 20.63
N GLY A 183 0.49 12.70 20.97
CA GLY A 183 1.60 12.56 20.02
C GLY A 183 1.73 13.73 19.04
N ILE A 184 0.90 14.77 19.16
CA ILE A 184 0.91 15.93 18.27
C ILE A 184 1.79 17.02 18.87
N ARG A 185 2.77 17.48 18.09
CA ARG A 185 3.65 18.58 18.51
C ARG A 185 2.90 19.91 18.58
N PRO A 186 3.02 20.67 19.68
CA PRO A 186 2.38 21.97 19.80
C PRO A 186 3.00 22.94 18.79
N LYS A 187 2.15 23.59 17.99
CA LYS A 187 2.55 24.68 17.11
C LYS A 187 2.17 26.00 17.77
N ALA A 188 3.14 26.88 17.95
CA ALA A 188 2.86 28.25 18.34
C ALA A 188 2.02 28.92 17.25
N ALA A 189 0.82 29.37 17.59
CA ALA A 189 0.07 30.28 16.74
C ALA A 189 0.85 31.60 16.70
N ARG A 190 1.69 31.78 15.67
CA ARG A 190 2.29 33.09 15.40
C ARG A 190 1.15 34.05 15.08
N GLY A 191 0.87 34.94 16.02
CA GLY A 191 -0.15 35.96 15.86
C GLY A 191 0.11 36.73 14.58
N ARG A 192 -0.91 36.81 13.73
CA ARG A 192 -0.95 37.74 12.61
C ARG A 192 -0.88 39.13 13.22
N SER A 193 0.30 39.76 13.17
CA SER A 193 0.52 41.15 13.53
C SER A 193 -0.33 42.03 12.60
N GLY A 194 -1.55 42.34 13.01
CA GLY A 194 -2.51 42.96 12.12
C GLY A 194 -3.71 43.48 12.86
N ARG A 195 -3.51 44.40 13.81
CA ARG A 195 -4.55 45.32 14.28
C ARG A 195 -3.98 46.72 14.52
N GLY A 196 -4.07 47.53 13.47
CA GLY A 196 -4.51 48.93 13.51
C GLY A 196 -3.76 49.90 14.41
N ARG A 197 -2.63 50.45 13.93
CA ARG A 197 -2.27 51.83 14.28
C ARG A 197 -3.25 52.74 13.55
N ALA A 198 -4.34 53.14 14.22
CA ALA A 198 -5.11 54.29 13.79
C ALA A 198 -4.20 55.52 13.87
N ARG A 199 -3.81 56.05 12.70
CA ARG A 199 -3.22 57.38 12.61
C ARG A 199 -4.33 58.37 12.99
N ARG A 200 -4.21 58.98 14.16
CA ARG A 200 -4.73 60.32 14.40
C ARG A 200 -3.66 61.31 13.96
#